data_AF-A0A1A3PM85-F1
#
_entry.id   AF-A0A1A3PM85-F1
#
_cell.length_a   1.000
_cell.length_b   1.000
_cell.length_c   1.000
_cell.angle_alpha   90.00
_cell.angle_beta   90.00
_cell.angle_gamma   90.00
#
_symmetry.space_group_name_H-M   'P 1'
#
loop_
_entity.id
_entity.type
_entity.pdbx_description
1 polymer ?
#
loop_
_entity_poly.entity_id
_entity_poly.type
_entity_poly.pdbx_seq_one_letter_code
_entity_poly.pdbx_strand_id
1 'polypeptide(L)'
;MTTQVESAWPRFPDYRIDITPCPFTGQVWSGDLLLAESDACLVVSETDHVDRLYFPQSSVHWQHFADSEDTTVCPFKGVATYWNLVEAAPAQANVAWTYREPLDEVAGIAGYVSFYSRNVRVVVVERWPDGSRVPASFPLWGDAAELLRLIDVEPAGDTRFIGPAHGPSGRDVVEGGQFAAQAIVAATKVLANQRITSASMIFTKSASFTAPVDVAVDVLRRGRTFSTTEVRISQHDSLRCVGLMLADSGAPDVIRDVEPMPDVPDPDAATPFAGFGMTGRELRIVDAAYDADPDRVGPPIINAWARFRDNPGSPHLHQALLAQSTTHWTIAAGMLPHPGFGEALAHRSLSTGIMKATIAFHDDIDVTEWLLYANRAFWSGRGLVQGEGRVYTRDGRLAASYTVQAMVREFEREPAAMGHDSRTAM
;
A
#
# COMPACT_ATOMS: atom_id res chain seq x y z
N MET A 1 -37.55 -22.63 16.11
CA MET A 1 -38.06 -22.36 14.75
C MET A 1 -36.89 -21.79 13.98
N THR A 2 -36.31 -22.58 13.09
CA THR A 2 -35.23 -22.14 12.19
C THR A 2 -35.80 -21.05 11.29
N THR A 3 -35.27 -19.83 11.37
CA THR A 3 -35.63 -18.75 10.46
C THR A 3 -35.18 -19.16 9.06
N GLN A 4 -36.11 -19.66 8.24
CA GLN A 4 -35.81 -20.08 6.89
C GLN A 4 -35.50 -18.81 6.06
N VAL A 5 -34.24 -18.61 5.71
CA VAL A 5 -33.79 -17.46 4.90
C VAL A 5 -34.16 -17.74 3.44
N GLU A 6 -34.94 -16.86 2.82
CA GLU A 6 -35.26 -16.95 1.40
C GLU A 6 -34.04 -16.55 0.56
N SER A 7 -33.49 -17.51 -0.20
CA SER A 7 -32.34 -17.28 -1.09
C SER A 7 -32.64 -16.18 -2.13
N ALA A 8 -31.78 -15.16 -2.19
CA ALA A 8 -31.87 -14.13 -3.21
C ALA A 8 -31.12 -14.47 -4.50
N TRP A 9 -30.36 -15.57 -4.55
CA TRP A 9 -29.62 -16.00 -5.73
C TRP A 9 -30.46 -16.04 -7.03
N PRO A 10 -31.71 -16.56 -7.04
CA PRO A 10 -32.54 -16.54 -8.25
C PRO A 10 -32.94 -15.13 -8.73
N ARG A 11 -32.96 -14.15 -7.82
CA ARG A 11 -33.33 -12.75 -8.12
C ARG A 11 -32.16 -11.92 -8.61
N PHE A 12 -30.93 -12.33 -8.27
CA PHE A 12 -29.70 -11.61 -8.63
C PHE A 12 -28.75 -12.55 -9.37
N PRO A 13 -29.03 -12.89 -10.63
CA PRO A 13 -28.28 -13.88 -11.40
C PRO A 13 -26.82 -13.48 -11.67
N ASP A 14 -26.46 -12.21 -11.47
CA ASP A 14 -25.11 -11.68 -11.64
C ASP A 14 -24.34 -11.55 -10.32
N TYR A 15 -24.99 -11.77 -9.16
CA TYR A 15 -24.33 -11.73 -7.87
C TYR A 15 -23.36 -12.92 -7.72
N ARG A 16 -22.15 -12.67 -7.26
CA ARG A 16 -21.11 -13.69 -7.11
C ARG A 16 -20.55 -13.68 -5.70
N ILE A 17 -20.34 -14.88 -5.18
CA ILE A 17 -19.54 -15.15 -3.99
C ILE A 17 -18.58 -16.27 -4.39
N ASP A 18 -17.30 -15.92 -4.52
CA ASP A 18 -16.23 -16.85 -4.82
C ASP A 18 -15.52 -17.24 -3.53
N ILE A 19 -15.33 -18.54 -3.33
CA ILE A 19 -14.67 -19.11 -2.15
C ILE A 19 -13.43 -19.85 -2.65
N THR A 20 -12.26 -19.35 -2.28
CA THR A 20 -10.99 -19.92 -2.73
C THR A 20 -10.07 -20.19 -1.54
N PRO A 21 -9.23 -21.23 -1.57
CA PRO A 21 -8.20 -21.42 -0.55
C PRO A 21 -7.21 -20.25 -0.52
N CYS A 22 -6.89 -19.75 0.68
CA CYS A 22 -5.83 -18.77 0.86
C CYS A 22 -4.47 -19.48 0.70
N PRO A 23 -3.56 -18.99 -0.15
CA PRO A 23 -2.24 -19.61 -0.34
C PRO A 23 -1.25 -19.27 0.79
N PHE A 24 -1.65 -18.47 1.78
CA PHE A 24 -0.83 -17.95 2.86
C PHE A 24 -1.36 -18.39 4.23
N THR A 25 -0.53 -18.28 5.26
CA THR A 25 -0.99 -18.44 6.65
C THR A 25 -1.82 -17.20 7.03
N GLY A 26 -3.11 -17.36 7.31
CA GLY A 26 -3.92 -16.28 7.87
C GLY A 26 -3.64 -16.10 9.35
N GLN A 27 -3.66 -14.86 9.84
CA GLN A 27 -3.62 -14.53 11.27
C GLN A 27 -4.57 -13.38 11.63
N VAL A 28 -5.10 -13.41 12.84
CA VAL A 28 -5.94 -12.35 13.42
C VAL A 28 -5.39 -11.91 14.77
N TRP A 29 -5.20 -10.61 14.95
CA TRP A 29 -4.58 -10.02 16.13
C TRP A 29 -5.45 -8.92 16.76
N SER A 30 -5.50 -8.87 18.08
CA SER A 30 -5.99 -7.70 18.84
C SER A 30 -4.84 -7.17 19.71
N GLY A 31 -4.24 -6.04 19.30
CA GLY A 31 -2.93 -5.65 19.82
C GLY A 31 -1.91 -6.78 19.58
N ASP A 32 -1.30 -7.26 20.66
CA ASP A 32 -0.34 -8.37 20.65
C ASP A 32 -0.99 -9.75 20.89
N LEU A 33 -2.31 -9.82 21.07
CA LEU A 33 -3.03 -11.07 21.31
C LEU A 33 -3.39 -11.75 19.98
N LEU A 34 -2.88 -12.97 19.76
CA LEU A 34 -3.25 -13.81 18.62
C LEU A 34 -4.61 -14.48 18.87
N LEU A 35 -5.58 -14.21 18.00
CA LEU A 35 -6.95 -14.71 18.10
C LEU A 35 -7.23 -15.91 17.20
N ALA A 36 -6.55 -16.02 16.06
CA ALA A 36 -6.64 -17.16 15.14
C ALA A 36 -5.39 -17.22 14.24
N GLU A 37 -4.96 -18.42 13.89
CA GLU A 37 -3.90 -18.67 12.91
C GLU A 37 -4.19 -19.96 12.13
N SER A 38 -4.11 -19.93 10.79
CA SER A 38 -4.33 -21.14 9.98
C SER A 38 -3.76 -21.07 8.57
N ASP A 39 -3.21 -22.19 8.09
CA ASP A 39 -2.84 -22.42 6.69
C ASP A 39 -4.02 -22.92 5.83
N ALA A 40 -5.17 -23.19 6.45
CA ALA A 40 -6.37 -23.68 5.79
C ALA A 40 -7.48 -22.61 5.69
N CYS A 41 -7.08 -21.33 5.64
CA CYS A 41 -8.01 -20.22 5.47
C CYS A 41 -8.65 -20.23 4.08
N LEU A 42 -9.85 -19.65 3.98
CA LEU A 42 -10.51 -19.34 2.72
C LEU A 42 -10.51 -17.83 2.51
N VAL A 43 -10.31 -17.39 1.27
CA VAL A 43 -10.65 -16.05 0.80
C VAL A 43 -12.05 -16.10 0.23
N VAL A 44 -12.92 -15.25 0.75
CA VAL A 44 -14.29 -15.08 0.25
C VAL A 44 -14.39 -13.69 -0.39
N SER A 45 -14.57 -13.69 -1.70
CA SER A 45 -14.75 -12.50 -2.53
C SER A 45 -16.22 -12.40 -2.94
N GLU A 46 -16.83 -11.25 -2.71
CA GLU A 46 -18.26 -11.05 -2.93
C GLU A 46 -18.51 -9.75 -3.69
N THR A 47 -19.48 -9.77 -4.61
CA THR A 47 -19.85 -8.59 -5.40
C THR A 47 -20.10 -7.38 -4.50
N ASP A 48 -19.43 -6.27 -4.81
CA ASP A 48 -19.48 -4.99 -4.09
C ASP A 48 -19.04 -5.03 -2.61
N HIS A 49 -18.29 -6.06 -2.22
CA HIS A 49 -17.77 -6.20 -0.85
C HIS A 49 -16.25 -6.37 -0.84
N VAL A 50 -15.62 -5.94 0.26
CA VAL A 50 -14.20 -6.22 0.49
C VAL A 50 -14.01 -7.70 0.82
N ASP A 51 -12.94 -8.28 0.28
CA ASP A 51 -12.57 -9.66 0.55
C ASP A 51 -12.46 -9.93 2.05
N ARG A 52 -12.81 -11.16 2.44
CA ARG A 52 -12.76 -11.63 3.83
C ARG A 52 -11.98 -12.92 3.93
N LEU A 53 -11.12 -13.01 4.95
CA LEU A 53 -10.55 -14.28 5.36
C LEU A 53 -11.53 -15.03 6.28
N TYR A 54 -11.69 -16.31 5.99
CA TYR A 54 -12.47 -17.26 6.76
C TYR A 54 -11.52 -18.31 7.31
N PHE A 55 -11.52 -18.48 8.63
CA PHE A 55 -10.67 -19.38 9.40
C PHE A 55 -11.46 -20.62 9.80
N PRO A 56 -10.92 -21.84 9.67
CA PRO A 56 -11.57 -23.02 10.25
C PRO A 56 -11.87 -22.78 11.73
N GLN A 57 -13.04 -23.18 12.22
CA GLN A 57 -13.42 -22.94 13.61
C GLN A 57 -12.40 -23.54 14.61
N SER A 58 -11.75 -24.65 14.24
CA SER A 58 -10.70 -25.30 15.03
C SER A 58 -9.41 -24.48 15.19
N SER A 59 -9.22 -23.45 14.37
CA SER A 59 -8.03 -22.58 14.39
C SER A 59 -8.22 -21.28 15.20
N VAL A 60 -9.42 -21.07 15.74
CA VAL A 60 -9.75 -19.89 16.54
C VAL A 60 -9.48 -20.19 18.02
N HIS A 61 -8.85 -19.25 18.71
CA HIS A 61 -8.55 -19.31 20.14
C HIS A 61 -9.77 -18.91 20.97
N TRP A 62 -10.72 -19.84 21.10
CA TRP A 62 -12.04 -19.61 21.71
C TRP A 62 -12.02 -19.14 23.16
N GLN A 63 -10.92 -19.34 23.91
CA GLN A 63 -10.80 -18.85 25.28
C GLN A 63 -10.94 -17.33 25.42
N HIS A 64 -10.74 -16.57 24.33
CA HIS A 64 -10.84 -15.10 24.32
C HIS A 64 -12.23 -14.59 23.94
N PHE A 65 -13.19 -15.49 23.66
CA PHE A 65 -14.50 -15.14 23.12
C PHE A 65 -15.67 -15.61 23.99
N ALA A 66 -16.76 -14.87 23.93
CA ALA A 66 -18.07 -15.28 24.45
C ALA A 66 -19.12 -15.20 23.35
N ASP A 67 -20.13 -16.08 23.39
CA ASP A 67 -21.26 -16.02 22.47
C ASP A 67 -21.97 -14.66 22.56
N SER A 68 -22.39 -14.13 21.41
CA SER A 68 -23.30 -13.00 21.33
C SER A 68 -24.73 -13.50 21.08
N GLU A 69 -25.72 -12.80 21.65
CA GLU A 69 -27.14 -13.04 21.33
C GLU A 69 -27.53 -12.44 19.96
N ASP A 70 -26.65 -11.63 19.38
CA ASP A 70 -26.90 -10.98 18.11
C ASP A 70 -26.87 -11.97 16.94
N THR A 71 -27.78 -11.75 16.00
CA THR A 71 -27.82 -12.45 14.71
C THR A 71 -28.20 -11.49 13.60
N THR A 72 -27.73 -11.76 12.38
CA THR A 72 -28.15 -11.02 11.20
C THR A 72 -28.50 -11.99 10.08
N VAL A 73 -29.30 -11.53 9.12
CA VAL A 73 -29.71 -12.32 7.97
C VAL A 73 -29.06 -11.74 6.72
N CYS A 74 -28.26 -12.56 6.04
CA CYS A 74 -27.76 -12.29 4.71
C CYS A 74 -28.58 -13.10 3.69
N PRO A 75 -29.19 -12.48 2.68
CA PRO A 75 -30.01 -13.20 1.70
C PRO A 75 -29.22 -14.11 0.75
N PHE A 76 -27.87 -14.02 0.76
CA PHE A 76 -26.98 -14.85 -0.06
C PHE A 76 -26.22 -15.90 0.74
N LYS A 77 -26.08 -15.73 2.07
CA LYS A 77 -25.28 -16.63 2.91
C LYS A 77 -26.06 -17.31 4.03
N GLY A 78 -27.22 -16.79 4.43
CA GLY A 78 -28.03 -17.34 5.52
C GLY A 78 -27.95 -16.50 6.80
N VAL A 79 -28.10 -17.15 7.96
CA VAL A 79 -28.09 -16.47 9.27
C VAL A 79 -26.67 -16.43 9.83
N ALA A 80 -26.16 -15.22 10.09
CA ALA A 80 -24.91 -15.01 10.78
C ALA A 80 -25.12 -15.00 12.30
N THR A 81 -24.22 -15.66 13.03
CA THR A 81 -24.12 -15.61 14.50
C THR A 81 -22.77 -15.03 14.90
N TYR A 82 -22.70 -14.36 16.05
CA TYR A 82 -21.55 -13.55 16.43
C TYR A 82 -20.91 -13.95 17.76
N TRP A 83 -19.65 -13.53 17.96
CA TRP A 83 -18.93 -13.62 19.22
C TRP A 83 -18.34 -12.27 19.64
N ASN A 84 -18.34 -12.04 20.95
CA ASN A 84 -17.73 -10.89 21.61
C ASN A 84 -16.29 -11.24 22.02
N LEU A 85 -15.36 -10.29 21.85
CA LEU A 85 -13.99 -10.40 22.36
C LEU A 85 -13.97 -9.87 23.81
N VAL A 86 -13.76 -10.76 24.77
CA VAL A 86 -13.90 -10.44 26.20
C VAL A 86 -12.61 -9.97 26.88
N GLU A 87 -11.45 -10.24 26.28
CA GLU A 87 -10.14 -9.82 26.83
C GLU A 87 -9.72 -8.40 26.44
N ALA A 88 -10.43 -7.77 25.50
CA ALA A 88 -10.21 -6.36 25.20
C ALA A 88 -10.73 -5.47 26.35
N ALA A 89 -10.04 -4.37 26.63
CA ALA A 89 -10.49 -3.34 27.58
C ALA A 89 -10.80 -2.03 26.82
N PRO A 90 -12.08 -1.64 26.64
CA PRO A 90 -13.29 -2.37 26.99
C PRO A 90 -13.54 -3.57 26.05
N ALA A 91 -14.37 -4.51 26.50
CA ALA A 91 -14.77 -5.67 25.71
C ALA A 91 -15.38 -5.21 24.38
N GLN A 92 -15.04 -5.91 23.30
CA GLN A 92 -15.49 -5.53 21.95
C GLN A 92 -16.60 -6.47 21.49
N ALA A 93 -17.76 -5.90 21.18
CA ALA A 93 -18.91 -6.67 20.73
C ALA A 93 -18.77 -7.13 19.27
N ASN A 94 -19.31 -8.32 18.97
CA ASN A 94 -19.49 -8.86 17.63
C ASN A 94 -18.24 -8.86 16.74
N VAL A 95 -17.07 -9.14 17.30
CA VAL A 95 -15.77 -9.09 16.61
C VAL A 95 -15.63 -10.21 15.56
N ALA A 96 -16.19 -11.38 15.84
CA ALA A 96 -16.15 -12.54 14.96
C ALA A 96 -17.58 -13.01 14.60
N TRP A 97 -17.74 -13.59 13.41
CA TRP A 97 -19.01 -14.18 12.96
C TRP A 97 -18.83 -15.45 12.14
N THR A 98 -19.89 -16.24 12.08
CA THR A 98 -19.98 -17.44 11.24
C THR A 98 -21.38 -17.56 10.64
N TYR A 99 -21.49 -18.30 9.55
CA TYR A 99 -22.75 -18.89 9.09
C TYR A 99 -22.74 -20.37 9.49
N ARG A 100 -23.51 -20.75 10.52
CA ARG A 100 -23.51 -22.13 11.04
C ARG A 100 -24.17 -23.10 10.05
N GLU A 101 -25.24 -22.64 9.44
CA GLU A 101 -26.02 -23.32 8.40
C GLU A 101 -26.09 -22.39 7.19
N PRO A 102 -24.98 -22.26 6.42
CA PRO A 102 -24.98 -21.42 5.24
C PRO A 102 -25.92 -21.97 4.16
N LEU A 103 -26.36 -21.11 3.24
CA LEU A 103 -27.13 -21.54 2.07
C LEU A 103 -26.29 -22.46 1.17
N ASP A 104 -26.94 -23.34 0.41
CA ASP A 104 -26.31 -24.37 -0.42
C ASP A 104 -25.26 -23.79 -1.39
N GLU A 105 -25.55 -22.63 -1.98
CA GLU A 105 -24.67 -21.93 -2.92
C GLU A 105 -23.32 -21.53 -2.31
N VAL A 106 -23.26 -21.39 -0.99
CA VAL A 106 -22.05 -21.03 -0.23
C VAL A 106 -21.73 -22.04 0.87
N ALA A 107 -22.17 -23.29 0.74
CA ALA A 107 -21.97 -24.35 1.73
C ALA A 107 -20.47 -24.53 2.13
N GLY A 108 -19.54 -24.12 1.26
CA GLY A 108 -18.10 -24.15 1.50
C GLY A 108 -17.61 -23.31 2.69
N ILE A 109 -18.39 -22.34 3.20
CA ILE A 109 -18.04 -21.57 4.41
C ILE A 109 -18.54 -22.22 5.71
N ALA A 110 -19.23 -23.36 5.64
CA ALA A 110 -19.70 -24.06 6.83
C ALA A 110 -18.51 -24.48 7.72
N GLY A 111 -18.58 -24.18 9.01
CA GLY A 111 -17.49 -24.45 9.95
C GLY A 111 -16.32 -23.45 9.89
N TYR A 112 -16.50 -22.32 9.20
CA TYR A 112 -15.52 -21.24 9.13
C TYR A 112 -16.01 -19.95 9.80
N VAL A 113 -15.07 -19.20 10.37
CA VAL A 113 -15.28 -17.96 11.13
C VAL A 113 -14.54 -16.82 10.45
N SER A 114 -15.15 -15.63 10.37
CA SER A 114 -14.50 -14.41 9.87
C SER A 114 -14.54 -13.31 10.93
N PHE A 115 -13.74 -12.26 10.72
CA PHE A 115 -13.47 -11.21 11.72
C PHE A 115 -13.54 -9.80 11.12
N TYR A 116 -14.00 -8.84 11.93
CA TYR A 116 -14.19 -7.47 11.44
C TYR A 116 -12.86 -6.75 11.54
N SER A 117 -12.24 -6.50 10.39
CA SER A 117 -10.96 -5.79 10.27
C SER A 117 -10.96 -4.36 10.84
N ARG A 118 -12.11 -3.80 11.22
CA ARG A 118 -12.20 -2.53 11.97
C ARG A 118 -11.80 -2.71 13.44
N ASN A 119 -11.97 -3.91 14.00
CA ASN A 119 -11.77 -4.22 15.41
C ASN A 119 -10.45 -4.94 15.67
N VAL A 120 -9.99 -5.72 14.69
CA VAL A 120 -8.80 -6.57 14.78
C VAL A 120 -7.94 -6.40 13.55
N ARG A 121 -6.64 -6.60 13.71
CA ARG A 121 -5.69 -6.64 12.59
C ARG A 121 -5.74 -8.03 11.97
N VAL A 122 -6.15 -8.10 10.70
CA VAL A 122 -6.13 -9.33 9.91
C VAL A 122 -4.96 -9.25 8.96
N VAL A 123 -4.11 -10.27 8.95
CA VAL A 123 -2.94 -10.37 8.07
C VAL A 123 -2.88 -11.74 7.42
N VAL A 124 -2.22 -11.80 6.27
CA VAL A 124 -1.65 -13.03 5.74
C VAL A 124 -0.15 -13.03 5.97
N VAL A 125 0.46 -14.19 6.17
CA VAL A 125 1.90 -14.35 6.34
C VAL A 125 2.44 -15.22 5.22
N GLU A 126 3.33 -14.62 4.43
CA GLU A 126 4.00 -15.28 3.33
C GLU A 126 5.33 -15.88 3.80
N ARG A 127 5.62 -17.11 3.36
CA ARG A 127 6.92 -17.75 3.60
C ARG A 127 7.82 -17.57 2.39
N TRP A 128 8.89 -16.81 2.53
CA TRP A 128 9.84 -16.57 1.45
C TRP A 128 10.85 -17.72 1.30
N PRO A 129 11.51 -17.86 0.14
CA PRO A 129 12.52 -18.89 -0.09
C PRO A 129 13.72 -18.82 0.89
N ASP A 130 14.03 -17.64 1.42
CA ASP A 130 15.09 -17.43 2.42
C ASP A 130 14.67 -17.84 3.85
N GLY A 131 13.44 -18.33 4.02
CA GLY A 131 12.87 -18.74 5.31
C GLY A 131 12.14 -17.64 6.07
N SER A 132 12.17 -16.39 5.58
CA SER A 132 11.47 -15.26 6.20
C SER A 132 9.96 -15.49 6.23
N ARG A 133 9.31 -14.99 7.27
CA ARG A 133 7.85 -14.94 7.43
C ARG A 133 7.41 -13.48 7.35
N VAL A 134 6.84 -13.09 6.22
CA VAL A 134 6.55 -11.69 5.90
C VAL A 134 5.05 -11.45 5.99
N PRO A 135 4.58 -10.63 6.96
CA PRO A 135 3.16 -10.31 7.07
C PRO A 135 2.73 -9.29 6.02
N ALA A 136 1.52 -9.43 5.50
CA ALA A 136 0.82 -8.44 4.70
C ALA A 136 -0.60 -8.21 5.25
N SER A 137 -1.01 -6.95 5.39
CA SER A 137 -2.36 -6.58 5.83
C SER A 137 -3.41 -7.15 4.88
N PHE A 138 -4.52 -7.66 5.42
CA PHE A 138 -5.63 -8.17 4.62
C PHE A 138 -6.87 -7.27 4.79
N PRO A 139 -7.66 -6.98 3.72
CA PRO A 139 -7.54 -7.49 2.35
C PRO A 139 -6.29 -7.01 1.63
N LEU A 140 -5.82 -7.83 0.69
CA LEU A 140 -4.69 -7.47 -0.16
C LEU A 140 -5.12 -6.44 -1.21
N TRP A 141 -4.26 -5.47 -1.46
CA TRP A 141 -4.27 -4.66 -2.69
C TRP A 141 -3.78 -5.49 -3.87
N GLY A 142 -2.74 -6.31 -3.66
CA GLY A 142 -2.11 -7.11 -4.70
C GLY A 142 -0.79 -7.70 -4.22
N ASP A 143 0.14 -7.88 -5.14
CA ASP A 143 1.50 -8.34 -4.84
C ASP A 143 2.56 -7.48 -5.55
N ALA A 144 3.83 -7.74 -5.22
CA ALA A 144 4.95 -7.04 -5.84
C ALA A 144 5.05 -7.24 -7.36
N ALA A 145 4.56 -8.37 -7.89
CA ALA A 145 4.57 -8.65 -9.33
C ALA A 145 3.52 -7.79 -10.04
N GLU A 146 2.35 -7.60 -9.43
CA GLU A 146 1.33 -6.69 -9.91
C GLU A 146 1.81 -5.24 -9.88
N LEU A 147 2.46 -4.79 -8.81
CA LEU A 147 3.09 -3.47 -8.79
C LEU A 147 4.10 -3.32 -9.94
N LEU A 148 4.94 -4.34 -10.16
CA LEU A 148 5.92 -4.34 -11.25
C LEU A 148 5.23 -4.22 -12.62
N ARG A 149 4.16 -4.98 -12.85
CA ARG A 149 3.35 -4.92 -14.08
C ARG A 149 2.77 -3.53 -14.31
N LEU A 150 2.30 -2.85 -13.25
CA LEU A 150 1.73 -1.51 -13.33
C LEU A 150 2.77 -0.43 -13.64
N ILE A 151 4.01 -0.59 -13.16
CA ILE A 151 5.08 0.41 -13.33
C ILE A 151 5.89 0.19 -14.60
N ASP A 152 5.97 -1.05 -15.10
CA ASP A 152 6.68 -1.40 -16.33
C ASP A 152 5.86 -1.05 -17.58
N VAL A 153 5.69 0.26 -17.84
CA VAL A 153 4.77 0.78 -18.85
C VAL A 153 4.98 0.20 -20.25
N GLU A 154 3.91 -0.21 -20.93
CA GLU A 154 3.96 -0.89 -22.21
C GLU A 154 4.15 0.12 -23.36
N PRO A 155 5.02 -0.14 -24.36
CA PRO A 155 5.17 0.75 -25.51
C PRO A 155 3.89 0.87 -26.35
N ALA A 156 3.46 2.10 -26.64
CA ALA A 156 2.38 2.43 -27.57
C ALA A 156 2.84 3.34 -28.72
N GLY A 157 4.14 3.63 -28.78
CA GLY A 157 4.82 4.41 -29.80
C GLY A 157 6.25 4.75 -29.35
N ASP A 158 6.99 5.51 -30.15
CA ASP A 158 8.40 5.80 -29.87
C ASP A 158 8.62 6.58 -28.56
N THR A 159 7.64 7.40 -28.17
CA THR A 159 7.67 8.28 -27.00
C THR A 159 6.36 8.23 -26.19
N ARG A 160 5.56 7.17 -26.42
CA ARG A 160 4.24 6.96 -25.83
C ARG A 160 4.17 5.57 -25.22
N PHE A 161 3.66 5.48 -24.01
CA PHE A 161 3.55 4.25 -23.25
C PHE A 161 2.20 4.20 -22.53
N ILE A 162 1.81 3.01 -22.12
CA ILE A 162 0.58 2.75 -21.37
C ILE A 162 0.96 2.11 -20.03
N GLY A 163 0.61 2.77 -18.94
CA GLY A 163 0.55 2.12 -17.63
C GLY A 163 -0.76 1.35 -17.54
N PRO A 164 -0.74 0.02 -17.38
CA PRO A 164 -1.97 -0.76 -17.44
C PRO A 164 -2.88 -0.48 -16.23
N ALA A 165 -4.16 -0.83 -16.37
CA ALA A 165 -5.11 -0.78 -15.26
C ALA A 165 -4.80 -1.90 -14.26
N HIS A 166 -5.04 -1.63 -12.98
CA HIS A 166 -5.03 -2.64 -11.92
C HIS A 166 -6.38 -3.38 -11.86
N GLY A 167 -7.47 -2.63 -11.95
CA GLY A 167 -8.83 -3.12 -11.81
C GLY A 167 -9.55 -2.51 -10.60
N PRO A 168 -10.80 -2.93 -10.35
CA PRO A 168 -11.55 -2.49 -9.18
C PRO A 168 -10.79 -2.81 -7.89
N SER A 169 -10.73 -1.85 -6.97
CA SER A 169 -10.08 -2.00 -5.68
C SER A 169 -10.88 -1.26 -4.60
N GLY A 170 -10.66 -1.59 -3.33
CA GLY A 170 -11.38 -0.95 -2.23
C GLY A 170 -11.15 0.56 -2.15
N ARG A 171 -10.00 1.04 -2.62
CA ARG A 171 -9.71 2.46 -2.76
C ARG A 171 -9.20 2.76 -4.17
N ASP A 172 -10.01 3.47 -4.93
CA ASP A 172 -9.76 3.77 -6.32
C ASP A 172 -8.89 5.03 -6.54
N VAL A 173 -7.66 5.01 -6.00
CA VAL A 173 -6.71 6.12 -6.14
C VAL A 173 -5.31 5.58 -6.39
N VAL A 174 -4.78 5.84 -7.57
CA VAL A 174 -3.38 5.57 -7.92
C VAL A 174 -2.45 6.47 -7.13
N GLU A 175 -1.40 5.87 -6.54
CA GLU A 175 -0.43 6.58 -5.72
C GLU A 175 0.55 7.43 -6.57
N GLY A 176 0.98 8.58 -6.05
CA GLY A 176 2.03 9.40 -6.67
C GLY A 176 3.36 8.65 -6.87
N GLY A 177 3.74 7.77 -5.94
CA GLY A 177 4.92 6.92 -6.09
C GLY A 177 4.87 6.02 -7.32
N GLN A 178 3.69 5.49 -7.66
CA GLN A 178 3.48 4.69 -8.87
C GLN A 178 3.71 5.54 -10.13
N PHE A 179 3.23 6.78 -10.16
CA PHE A 179 3.49 7.70 -11.27
C PHE A 179 4.96 8.07 -11.42
N ALA A 180 5.67 8.28 -10.30
CA ALA A 180 7.12 8.52 -10.33
C ALA A 180 7.86 7.34 -10.95
N ALA A 181 7.53 6.11 -10.53
CA ALA A 181 8.09 4.88 -11.08
C ALA A 181 7.79 4.71 -12.58
N GLN A 182 6.52 4.87 -12.99
CA GLN A 182 6.13 4.81 -14.41
C GLN A 182 6.89 5.83 -15.27
N ALA A 183 7.09 7.04 -14.77
CA ALA A 183 7.80 8.09 -15.50
C ALA A 183 9.29 7.79 -15.66
N ILE A 184 9.92 7.22 -14.63
CA ILE A 184 11.32 6.75 -14.69
C ILE A 184 11.47 5.64 -15.73
N VAL A 185 10.57 4.65 -15.72
CA VAL A 185 10.59 3.55 -16.70
C VAL A 185 10.39 4.08 -18.12
N ALA A 186 9.39 4.92 -18.35
CA ALA A 186 9.11 5.52 -19.66
C ALA A 186 10.30 6.32 -20.19
N ALA A 187 10.89 7.20 -19.36
CA ALA A 187 12.04 8.01 -19.74
C ALA A 187 13.27 7.14 -20.05
N THR A 188 13.50 6.08 -19.27
CA THR A 188 14.59 5.13 -19.52
C THR A 188 14.41 4.40 -20.86
N LYS A 189 13.19 3.96 -21.18
CA LYS A 189 12.89 3.31 -22.47
C LYS A 189 13.19 4.22 -23.67
N VAL A 190 12.97 5.54 -23.54
CA VAL A 190 13.30 6.55 -24.58
C VAL A 190 14.80 6.90 -24.63
N LEU A 191 15.50 6.73 -23.50
CA LEU A 191 16.91 7.06 -23.32
C LEU A 191 17.75 5.81 -23.04
N ALA A 192 17.58 4.74 -23.82
CA ALA A 192 18.12 3.39 -23.55
C ALA A 192 19.62 3.27 -23.19
N ASN A 193 20.45 4.26 -23.50
CA ASN A 193 21.89 4.28 -23.17
C ASN A 193 22.25 5.25 -22.03
N GLN A 194 21.25 5.75 -21.31
CA GLN A 194 21.41 6.67 -20.18
C GLN A 194 20.56 6.19 -19.01
N ARG A 195 21.06 6.43 -17.80
CA ARG A 195 20.31 6.19 -16.56
C ARG A 195 19.65 7.49 -16.10
N ILE A 196 18.53 7.39 -15.40
CA ILE A 196 17.92 8.55 -14.74
C ILE A 196 18.73 8.88 -13.48
N THR A 197 19.18 10.12 -13.34
CA THR A 197 19.93 10.61 -12.17
C THR A 197 19.08 11.48 -11.27
N SER A 198 18.00 12.07 -11.79
CA SER A 198 17.00 12.75 -10.95
C SER A 198 15.63 12.79 -11.60
N ALA A 199 14.59 12.82 -10.78
CA ALA A 199 13.19 12.97 -11.16
C ALA A 199 12.53 14.06 -10.30
N SER A 200 11.73 14.94 -10.90
CA SER A 200 10.92 15.93 -10.18
C SER A 200 9.48 15.91 -10.70
N MET A 201 8.54 15.48 -9.86
CA MET A 201 7.18 15.12 -10.21
C MET A 201 6.18 15.99 -9.45
N ILE A 202 5.15 16.48 -10.15
CA ILE A 202 3.98 17.17 -9.59
C ILE A 202 2.74 16.32 -9.87
N PHE A 203 2.03 15.96 -8.81
CA PHE A 203 0.81 15.18 -8.86
C PHE A 203 -0.38 16.13 -8.84
N THR A 204 -1.02 16.31 -10.00
CA THR A 204 -2.08 17.32 -10.18
C THR A 204 -3.46 16.79 -9.83
N LYS A 205 -3.70 15.49 -10.04
CA LYS A 205 -5.00 14.86 -9.80
C LYS A 205 -4.88 13.35 -9.62
N SER A 206 -5.75 12.77 -8.79
CA SER A 206 -5.92 11.32 -8.67
C SER A 206 -6.26 10.67 -10.02
N ALA A 207 -5.76 9.45 -10.23
CA ALA A 207 -6.25 8.55 -11.28
C ALA A 207 -6.94 7.35 -10.63
N SER A 208 -7.83 6.73 -11.40
CA SER A 208 -8.52 5.49 -11.05
C SER A 208 -7.68 4.28 -11.44
N PHE A 209 -7.77 3.21 -10.66
CA PHE A 209 -7.22 1.90 -10.96
C PHE A 209 -8.02 1.12 -12.01
N THR A 210 -9.26 1.53 -12.31
CA THR A 210 -10.15 0.81 -13.25
C THR A 210 -9.84 1.08 -14.72
N ALA A 211 -8.94 2.01 -15.02
CA ALA A 211 -8.56 2.38 -16.37
C ALA A 211 -7.03 2.57 -16.49
N PRO A 212 -6.44 2.31 -17.67
CA PRO A 212 -5.02 2.55 -17.89
C PRO A 212 -4.69 4.05 -17.84
N VAL A 213 -3.41 4.36 -17.79
CA VAL A 213 -2.88 5.73 -17.90
C VAL A 213 -1.97 5.85 -19.12
N ASP A 214 -2.10 6.95 -19.85
CA ASP A 214 -1.21 7.30 -20.95
C ASP A 214 0.03 8.01 -20.40
N VAL A 215 1.21 7.53 -20.76
CA VAL A 215 2.50 8.09 -20.36
C VAL A 215 3.23 8.60 -21.60
N ALA A 216 3.42 9.91 -21.69
CA ALA A 216 4.07 10.57 -22.80
C ALA A 216 5.40 11.17 -22.39
N VAL A 217 6.43 10.96 -23.20
CA VAL A 217 7.80 11.46 -22.94
C VAL A 217 8.18 12.47 -24.01
N ASP A 218 8.43 13.72 -23.65
CA ASP A 218 9.02 14.71 -24.54
C ASP A 218 10.51 14.88 -24.24
N VAL A 219 11.35 14.78 -25.28
CA VAL A 219 12.81 14.92 -25.13
C VAL A 219 13.18 16.37 -25.33
N LEU A 220 13.17 17.13 -24.24
CA LEU A 220 13.50 18.56 -24.24
C LEU A 220 14.95 18.83 -24.70
N ARG A 221 15.87 17.94 -24.32
CA ARG A 221 17.27 18.00 -24.73
C ARG A 221 17.87 16.60 -24.80
N ARG A 222 18.45 16.26 -25.95
CA ARG A 222 19.25 15.05 -26.13
C ARG A 222 20.73 15.41 -26.26
N GLY A 223 21.53 15.03 -25.28
CA GLY A 223 22.97 15.22 -25.30
C GLY A 223 23.70 13.87 -25.24
N ARG A 224 25.00 13.89 -25.54
CA ARG A 224 25.85 12.70 -25.42
C ARG A 224 26.04 12.28 -23.95
N THR A 225 26.21 13.26 -23.06
CA THR A 225 26.44 13.03 -21.64
C THR A 225 25.16 13.18 -20.84
N PHE A 226 24.45 14.29 -21.00
CA PHE A 226 23.21 14.58 -20.27
C PHE A 226 22.04 14.76 -21.23
N SER A 227 20.89 14.23 -20.84
CA SER A 227 19.60 14.47 -21.50
C SER A 227 18.54 14.89 -20.48
N THR A 228 17.55 15.62 -20.95
CA THR A 228 16.41 16.06 -20.14
C THR A 228 15.13 15.71 -20.86
N THR A 229 14.20 15.09 -20.14
CA THR A 229 12.85 14.78 -20.64
C THR A 229 11.78 15.38 -19.75
N GLU A 230 10.66 15.74 -20.36
CA GLU A 230 9.39 15.94 -19.65
C GLU A 230 8.57 14.66 -19.79
N VAL A 231 7.96 14.21 -18.70
CA VAL A 231 7.01 13.09 -18.71
C VAL A 231 5.65 13.59 -18.27
N ARG A 232 4.61 13.29 -19.05
CA ARG A 232 3.21 13.58 -18.74
C ARG A 232 2.44 12.28 -18.60
N ILE A 233 1.67 12.16 -17.52
CA ILE A 233 0.77 11.04 -17.29
C ILE A 233 -0.66 11.57 -17.30
N SER A 234 -1.49 11.02 -18.17
CA SER A 234 -2.90 11.38 -18.32
C SER A 234 -3.80 10.17 -18.22
N GLN A 235 -5.05 10.39 -17.82
CA GLN A 235 -6.11 9.38 -17.83
C GLN A 235 -7.40 10.05 -18.27
N HIS A 236 -8.03 9.51 -19.31
CA HIS A 236 -9.21 10.08 -19.97
C HIS A 236 -8.95 11.55 -20.41
N ASP A 237 -7.84 11.77 -21.11
CA ASP A 237 -7.37 13.08 -21.61
C ASP A 237 -7.13 14.16 -20.54
N SER A 238 -7.22 13.83 -19.26
CA SER A 238 -6.92 14.73 -18.15
C SER A 238 -5.54 14.44 -17.57
N LEU A 239 -4.73 15.48 -17.43
CA LEU A 239 -3.41 15.40 -16.79
C LEU A 239 -3.55 14.97 -15.32
N ARG A 240 -2.78 13.95 -14.93
CA ARG A 240 -2.71 13.40 -13.56
C ARG A 240 -1.38 13.72 -12.91
N CYS A 241 -0.31 13.67 -13.70
CA CYS A 241 1.04 13.95 -13.25
C CYS A 241 1.88 14.55 -14.37
N VAL A 242 2.82 15.43 -14.01
CA VAL A 242 3.88 15.90 -14.91
C VAL A 242 5.20 15.97 -14.16
N GLY A 243 6.31 15.70 -14.85
CA GLY A 243 7.62 15.86 -14.24
C GLY A 243 8.76 15.97 -15.24
N LEU A 244 9.92 16.34 -14.70
CA LEU A 244 11.17 16.44 -15.44
C LEU A 244 12.13 15.36 -14.97
N MET A 245 12.81 14.71 -15.92
CA MET A 245 13.86 13.73 -15.67
C MET A 245 15.19 14.26 -16.18
N LEU A 246 16.23 14.11 -15.37
CA LEU A 246 17.62 14.27 -15.81
C LEU A 246 18.22 12.88 -15.96
N ALA A 247 18.89 12.66 -17.08
CA ALA A 247 19.58 11.41 -17.37
C ALA A 247 21.05 11.66 -17.73
N ASP A 248 21.91 10.70 -17.40
CA ASP A 248 23.33 10.73 -17.77
C ASP A 248 23.81 9.41 -18.42
N SER A 249 24.95 9.46 -19.10
CA SER A 249 25.62 8.28 -19.67
C SER A 249 26.48 7.51 -18.67
N GLY A 250 26.41 7.85 -17.37
CA GLY A 250 27.36 7.41 -16.34
C GLY A 250 28.76 8.01 -16.48
N ALA A 251 29.52 7.94 -15.37
CA ALA A 251 30.93 8.29 -15.29
C ALA A 251 31.57 7.57 -14.08
N PRO A 252 32.89 7.25 -14.12
CA PRO A 252 33.59 6.76 -12.94
C PRO A 252 33.79 7.89 -11.90
N ASP A 253 33.92 7.50 -10.64
CA ASP A 253 34.18 8.43 -9.54
C ASP A 253 35.54 9.11 -9.72
N VAL A 254 35.53 10.45 -9.72
CA VAL A 254 36.74 11.28 -9.56
C VAL A 254 36.92 11.66 -8.08
N ILE A 255 35.80 11.87 -7.39
CA ILE A 255 35.67 12.15 -5.96
C ILE A 255 34.43 11.44 -5.43
N ARG A 256 34.45 11.02 -4.16
CA ARG A 256 33.31 10.40 -3.50
C ARG A 256 33.30 10.80 -2.03
N ASP A 257 32.16 11.27 -1.58
CA ASP A 257 31.84 11.53 -0.18
C ASP A 257 30.33 11.35 -0.01
N VAL A 258 29.90 10.86 1.15
CA VAL A 258 28.48 10.61 1.43
C VAL A 258 28.16 11.02 2.86
N GLU A 259 26.94 11.52 3.07
CA GLU A 259 26.43 11.68 4.43
C GLU A 259 26.28 10.29 5.07
N PRO A 260 26.82 10.06 6.29
CA PRO A 260 26.75 8.75 6.91
C PRO A 260 25.29 8.32 7.12
N MET A 261 25.04 7.02 6.98
CA MET A 261 23.76 6.43 7.36
C MET A 261 23.47 6.74 8.84
N PRO A 262 22.23 7.15 9.20
CA PRO A 262 21.89 7.39 10.59
C PRO A 262 22.00 6.10 11.41
N ASP A 263 22.39 6.26 12.68
CA ASP A 263 22.43 5.14 13.63
C ASP A 263 21.00 4.77 14.02
N VAL A 264 20.49 3.69 13.42
CA VAL A 264 19.16 3.14 13.65
C VAL A 264 19.26 1.62 13.83
N PRO A 265 18.31 1.00 14.54
CA PRO A 265 18.17 -0.45 14.57
C PRO A 265 18.26 -1.07 13.17
N ASP A 266 19.09 -2.11 13.07
CA ASP A 266 19.18 -2.98 11.90
C ASP A 266 17.79 -3.61 11.59
N PRO A 267 17.49 -3.98 10.33
CA PRO A 267 16.20 -4.60 9.98
C PRO A 267 15.82 -5.77 10.88
N ASP A 268 16.78 -6.57 11.38
CA ASP A 268 16.50 -7.70 12.26
C ASP A 268 15.97 -7.29 13.66
N ALA A 269 16.26 -6.06 14.08
CA ALA A 269 15.76 -5.47 15.34
C ALA A 269 14.58 -4.50 15.12
N ALA A 270 14.28 -4.11 13.88
CA ALA A 270 13.15 -3.26 13.54
C ALA A 270 11.81 -4.02 13.60
N THR A 271 10.71 -3.29 13.81
CA THR A 271 9.39 -3.90 14.01
C THR A 271 8.76 -4.31 12.68
N PRO A 272 8.38 -5.59 12.48
CA PRO A 272 7.66 -6.01 11.28
C PRO A 272 6.37 -5.22 11.08
N PHE A 273 6.18 -4.73 9.87
CA PHE A 273 5.00 -3.97 9.50
C PHE A 273 4.27 -4.66 8.37
N ALA A 274 3.02 -5.05 8.62
CA ALA A 274 2.17 -5.74 7.65
C ALA A 274 1.85 -4.87 6.42
N GLY A 275 2.22 -3.59 6.43
CA GLY A 275 2.21 -2.77 5.23
C GLY A 275 0.81 -2.48 4.70
N PHE A 276 0.78 -2.17 3.42
CA PHE A 276 -0.38 -1.66 2.69
C PHE A 276 -1.10 -2.76 1.88
N GLY A 277 -1.07 -3.99 2.39
CA GLY A 277 -1.70 -5.16 1.77
C GLY A 277 -1.04 -5.60 0.46
N MET A 278 0.29 -5.62 0.40
CA MET A 278 1.03 -6.11 -0.75
C MET A 278 1.97 -7.24 -0.34
N THR A 279 1.76 -8.46 -0.84
CA THR A 279 2.71 -9.57 -0.66
C THR A 279 3.94 -9.40 -1.56
N GLY A 280 5.01 -10.17 -1.31
CA GLY A 280 6.28 -10.01 -2.04
C GLY A 280 7.08 -8.74 -1.69
N ARG A 281 6.63 -7.93 -0.72
CA ARG A 281 7.39 -6.83 -0.11
C ARG A 281 7.41 -6.96 1.40
N GLU A 282 8.59 -6.81 1.99
CA GLU A 282 8.75 -6.75 3.43
C GLU A 282 9.02 -5.31 3.86
N LEU A 283 8.30 -4.88 4.90
CA LEU A 283 8.49 -3.59 5.55
C LEU A 283 8.80 -3.81 7.02
N ARG A 284 9.80 -3.11 7.54
CA ARG A 284 10.08 -3.04 8.98
C ARG A 284 10.30 -1.61 9.41
N ILE A 285 9.60 -1.21 10.46
CA ILE A 285 9.58 0.17 10.93
C ILE A 285 10.49 0.29 12.15
N VAL A 286 11.43 1.21 12.08
CA VAL A 286 12.32 1.55 13.19
C VAL A 286 11.48 2.13 14.34
N ASP A 287 11.72 1.65 15.55
CA ASP A 287 11.04 2.05 16.78
C ASP A 287 9.50 1.94 16.72
N ALA A 288 8.98 1.13 15.79
CA ALA A 288 7.55 1.04 15.47
C ALA A 288 6.89 2.42 15.20
N ALA A 289 7.64 3.44 14.76
CA ALA A 289 7.18 4.83 14.70
C ALA A 289 6.00 5.09 13.74
N TYR A 290 5.73 4.18 12.82
CA TYR A 290 4.55 4.20 11.96
C TYR A 290 3.42 3.44 12.66
N ASP A 291 2.50 4.18 13.26
CA ASP A 291 1.37 3.66 14.02
C ASP A 291 0.07 4.33 13.58
N ALA A 292 -1.03 3.59 13.67
CA ALA A 292 -2.35 4.11 13.37
C ALA A 292 -2.96 4.88 14.55
N ASP A 293 -2.47 4.65 15.78
CA ASP A 293 -2.96 5.32 16.98
C ASP A 293 -2.71 6.85 16.92
N PRO A 294 -3.78 7.68 16.84
CA PRO A 294 -3.64 9.13 16.77
C PRO A 294 -3.11 9.76 18.07
N ASP A 295 -3.12 9.02 19.18
CA ASP A 295 -2.58 9.50 20.46
C ASP A 295 -1.10 9.15 20.64
N ARG A 296 -0.51 8.39 19.71
CA ARG A 296 0.93 8.13 19.70
C ARG A 296 1.67 9.36 19.19
N VAL A 297 2.47 9.96 20.07
CA VAL A 297 3.24 11.17 19.78
C VAL A 297 4.74 10.87 19.74
N GLY A 298 5.42 11.42 18.72
CA GLY A 298 6.85 11.23 18.53
C GLY A 298 7.53 12.35 17.73
N PRO A 299 8.85 12.28 17.53
CA PRO A 299 9.53 13.17 16.60
C PRO A 299 8.97 12.99 15.18
N PRO A 300 9.06 13.99 14.29
CA PRO A 300 8.52 13.89 12.94
C PRO A 300 9.42 13.05 12.01
N ILE A 301 9.71 11.83 12.42
CA ILE A 301 10.67 10.92 11.79
C ILE A 301 9.99 9.56 11.66
N ILE A 302 10.05 9.01 10.45
CA ILE A 302 9.69 7.62 10.19
C ILE A 302 10.84 7.03 9.40
N ASN A 303 11.54 6.09 10.02
CA ASN A 303 12.59 5.33 9.35
C ASN A 303 12.06 3.92 9.06
N ALA A 304 12.17 3.48 7.81
CA ALA A 304 11.61 2.22 7.36
C ALA A 304 12.64 1.43 6.56
N TRP A 305 12.84 0.18 6.93
CA TRP A 305 13.54 -0.80 6.11
C TRP A 305 12.53 -1.44 5.15
N ALA A 306 12.90 -1.51 3.87
CA ALA A 306 12.11 -2.15 2.84
C ALA A 306 12.98 -3.06 1.98
N ARG A 307 12.41 -4.20 1.56
CA ARG A 307 12.95 -5.06 0.51
C ARG A 307 11.83 -5.79 -0.22
N PHE A 308 12.13 -6.23 -1.44
CA PHE A 308 11.23 -7.05 -2.27
C PHE A 308 11.74 -8.49 -2.32
N ARG A 309 10.84 -9.46 -2.44
CA ARG A 309 11.23 -10.86 -2.54
C ARG A 309 11.95 -11.16 -3.85
N ASP A 310 11.37 -10.66 -4.94
CA ASP A 310 11.73 -11.07 -6.29
C ASP A 310 12.59 -9.99 -6.96
N ASN A 311 13.60 -10.44 -7.70
CA ASN A 311 14.43 -9.55 -8.51
C ASN A 311 13.63 -9.06 -9.74
N PRO A 312 13.46 -7.75 -9.94
CA PRO A 312 12.69 -7.20 -11.06
C PRO A 312 13.42 -7.29 -12.42
N GLY A 313 14.66 -7.79 -12.44
CA GLY A 313 15.41 -8.17 -13.62
C GLY A 313 16.30 -7.07 -14.22
N SER A 314 15.84 -5.83 -14.28
CA SER A 314 16.58 -4.73 -14.93
C SER A 314 16.86 -3.55 -13.99
N PRO A 315 18.03 -2.88 -14.07
CA PRO A 315 18.42 -1.82 -13.12
C PRO A 315 17.43 -0.68 -12.98
N HIS A 316 16.73 -0.31 -14.06
CA HIS A 316 15.75 0.77 -14.01
C HIS A 316 14.46 0.38 -13.27
N LEU A 317 14.12 -0.91 -13.21
CA LEU A 317 13.00 -1.40 -12.41
C LEU A 317 13.36 -1.45 -10.92
N HIS A 318 14.61 -1.75 -10.57
CA HIS A 318 15.12 -1.53 -9.21
C HIS A 318 14.96 -0.06 -8.81
N GLN A 319 15.43 0.86 -9.65
CA GLN A 319 15.31 2.30 -9.43
C GLN A 319 13.84 2.76 -9.32
N ALA A 320 12.95 2.22 -10.14
CA ALA A 320 11.53 2.55 -10.14
C ALA A 320 10.83 2.08 -8.85
N LEU A 321 11.12 0.86 -8.38
CA LEU A 321 10.59 0.35 -7.10
C LEU A 321 11.12 1.14 -5.89
N LEU A 322 12.39 1.57 -5.93
CA LEU A 322 12.93 2.50 -4.93
C LEU A 322 12.14 3.81 -4.93
N ALA A 323 11.96 4.41 -6.11
CA ALA A 323 11.24 5.67 -6.26
C ALA A 323 9.79 5.58 -5.76
N GLN A 324 9.10 4.47 -6.02
CA GLN A 324 7.72 4.26 -5.59
C GLN A 324 7.56 4.34 -4.06
N SER A 325 8.53 3.83 -3.30
CA SER A 325 8.44 3.83 -1.83
C SER A 325 8.77 5.19 -1.19
N THR A 326 9.32 6.15 -1.94
CA THR A 326 9.68 7.48 -1.39
C THR A 326 8.48 8.31 -0.92
N THR A 327 7.28 7.98 -1.38
CA THR A 327 6.05 8.75 -1.10
C THR A 327 5.22 8.22 0.07
N HIS A 328 5.64 7.14 0.75
CA HIS A 328 4.85 6.51 1.83
C HIS A 328 4.99 7.18 3.20
N TRP A 329 6.10 7.87 3.47
CA TRP A 329 6.50 8.14 4.86
C TRP A 329 6.18 9.55 5.37
N THR A 330 6.21 10.55 4.47
CA THR A 330 6.22 11.97 4.88
C THR A 330 4.93 12.42 5.57
N ILE A 331 3.76 11.95 5.13
CA ILE A 331 2.47 12.35 5.73
C ILE A 331 2.39 11.87 7.17
N ALA A 332 2.58 10.57 7.39
CA ALA A 332 2.60 9.96 8.72
C ALA A 332 3.65 10.61 9.63
N ALA A 333 4.88 10.84 9.15
CA ALA A 333 5.92 11.53 9.91
C ALA A 333 5.52 12.97 10.29
N GLY A 334 4.81 13.68 9.41
CA GLY A 334 4.35 15.04 9.67
C GLY A 334 3.20 15.14 10.66
N MET A 335 2.40 14.07 10.81
CA MET A 335 1.31 13.98 11.80
C MET A 335 1.80 13.53 13.17
N LEU A 336 2.83 12.68 13.23
CA LEU A 336 3.33 12.04 14.45
C LEU A 336 3.62 12.98 15.65
N PRO A 337 4.04 14.24 15.49
CA PRO A 337 4.22 15.15 16.64
C PRO A 337 2.93 15.70 17.24
N HIS A 338 1.76 15.42 16.65
CA HIS A 338 0.51 16.10 16.95
C HIS A 338 -0.50 15.14 17.62
N PRO A 339 -0.79 15.27 18.93
CA PRO A 339 -1.78 14.44 19.60
C PRO A 339 -3.15 14.54 18.93
N GLY A 340 -3.83 13.41 18.77
CA GLY A 340 -5.12 13.31 18.11
C GLY A 340 -5.03 13.29 16.58
N PHE A 341 -3.83 13.23 15.99
CA PHE A 341 -3.62 13.12 14.54
C PHE A 341 -2.80 11.88 14.21
N GLY A 342 -3.25 11.10 13.22
CA GLY A 342 -2.58 9.89 12.77
C GLY A 342 -3.20 9.32 11.50
N GLU A 343 -2.56 8.30 10.92
CA GLU A 343 -3.00 7.69 9.65
C GLU A 343 -4.40 7.06 9.74
N ALA A 344 -4.88 6.71 10.94
CA ALA A 344 -6.27 6.26 11.13
C ALA A 344 -7.31 7.32 10.73
N LEU A 345 -6.95 8.60 10.71
CA LEU A 345 -7.80 9.72 10.31
C LEU A 345 -7.69 10.03 8.81
N ALA A 346 -6.64 9.54 8.14
CA ALA A 346 -6.41 9.75 6.72
C ALA A 346 -7.59 9.19 5.91
N HIS A 347 -8.10 10.01 5.00
CA HIS A 347 -9.25 9.75 4.14
C HIS A 347 -10.57 9.47 4.86
N ARG A 348 -10.63 9.77 6.17
CA ARG A 348 -11.87 9.75 6.97
C ARG A 348 -12.25 11.16 7.37
N SER A 349 -11.47 11.77 8.25
CA SER A 349 -11.62 13.17 8.66
C SER A 349 -10.57 14.08 8.03
N LEU A 350 -9.45 13.51 7.58
CA LEU A 350 -8.37 14.24 6.94
C LEU A 350 -8.23 13.87 5.46
N SER A 351 -8.20 14.90 4.61
CA SER A 351 -7.80 14.86 3.23
C SER A 351 -6.27 14.88 3.14
N THR A 352 -5.67 13.74 2.83
CA THR A 352 -4.21 13.57 2.76
C THR A 352 -3.76 13.20 1.35
N GLY A 353 -2.67 13.78 0.85
CA GLY A 353 -2.19 13.43 -0.49
C GLY A 353 -0.81 13.99 -0.81
N ILE A 354 -0.05 13.25 -1.61
CA ILE A 354 1.25 13.70 -2.07
C ILE A 354 1.06 14.62 -3.27
N MET A 355 1.64 15.83 -3.21
CA MET A 355 1.50 16.85 -4.25
C MET A 355 2.74 16.94 -5.13
N LYS A 356 3.92 16.69 -4.56
CA LYS A 356 5.19 16.76 -5.27
C LYS A 356 6.20 15.82 -4.66
N ALA A 357 7.01 15.18 -5.50
CA ALA A 357 8.21 14.45 -5.10
C ALA A 357 9.39 14.83 -6.00
N THR A 358 10.56 15.01 -5.41
CA THR A 358 11.82 15.19 -6.15
C THR A 358 12.83 14.19 -5.61
N ILE A 359 13.49 13.44 -6.48
CA ILE A 359 14.39 12.33 -6.15
C ILE A 359 15.69 12.54 -6.93
N ALA A 360 16.82 12.39 -6.27
CA ALA A 360 18.15 12.26 -6.89
C ALA A 360 18.70 10.87 -6.57
N PHE A 361 19.24 10.20 -7.58
CA PHE A 361 19.82 8.86 -7.50
C PHE A 361 21.34 8.95 -7.54
N HIS A 362 21.98 8.35 -6.54
CA HIS A 362 23.41 8.50 -6.27
C HIS A 362 24.20 7.21 -6.51
N ASP A 363 23.57 6.06 -6.32
CA ASP A 363 24.21 4.75 -6.45
C ASP A 363 23.23 3.69 -6.97
N ASP A 364 23.78 2.60 -7.52
CA ASP A 364 23.00 1.45 -7.95
C ASP A 364 22.59 0.60 -6.73
N ILE A 365 21.44 -0.05 -6.85
CA ILE A 365 20.80 -0.80 -5.77
C ILE A 365 20.22 -2.13 -6.26
N ASP A 366 20.20 -3.10 -5.34
CA ASP A 366 19.36 -4.27 -5.43
C ASP A 366 18.18 -4.07 -4.46
N VAL A 367 16.93 -4.21 -4.95
CA VAL A 367 15.75 -4.02 -4.11
C VAL A 367 15.39 -5.27 -3.31
N THR A 368 16.05 -6.40 -3.64
CA THR A 368 15.94 -7.64 -2.86
C THR A 368 16.76 -7.59 -1.57
N GLU A 369 17.73 -6.68 -1.54
CA GLU A 369 18.48 -6.32 -0.35
C GLU A 369 17.77 -5.22 0.45
N TRP A 370 18.10 -5.11 1.72
CA TRP A 370 17.51 -4.13 2.62
C TRP A 370 17.90 -2.68 2.25
N LEU A 371 16.87 -1.85 2.06
CA LEU A 371 16.99 -0.40 1.87
C LEU A 371 16.36 0.34 3.04
N LEU A 372 17.12 1.20 3.71
CA LEU A 372 16.65 2.11 4.76
C LEU A 372 16.17 3.41 4.12
N TYR A 373 14.88 3.69 4.24
CA TYR A 373 14.28 4.99 4.01
C TYR A 373 14.33 5.79 5.30
N ALA A 374 15.33 6.65 5.44
CA ALA A 374 15.42 7.59 6.55
C ALA A 374 14.62 8.86 6.19
N ASN A 375 13.43 9.05 6.78
CA ASN A 375 12.52 10.13 6.39
C ASN A 375 12.19 11.04 7.58
N ARG A 376 12.31 12.36 7.37
CA ARG A 376 11.92 13.39 8.33
C ARG A 376 10.95 14.38 7.70
N ALA A 377 9.82 14.63 8.36
CA ALA A 377 8.98 15.78 8.08
C ALA A 377 9.51 17.00 8.87
N PHE A 378 10.11 17.96 8.18
CA PHE A 378 10.75 19.11 8.85
C PHE A 378 9.83 20.33 8.97
N TRP A 379 8.67 20.31 8.32
CA TRP A 379 7.68 21.38 8.43
C TRP A 379 6.27 20.85 8.20
N SER A 380 5.34 21.24 9.09
CA SER A 380 3.90 21.00 8.96
C SER A 380 3.17 22.30 9.27
N GLY A 381 2.24 22.71 8.40
CA GLY A 381 1.46 23.93 8.60
C GLY A 381 0.68 24.36 7.38
N ARG A 382 -0.33 25.22 7.57
CA ARG A 382 -1.17 25.77 6.48
C ARG A 382 -1.77 24.69 5.55
N GLY A 383 -2.12 23.54 6.12
CA GLY A 383 -2.70 22.42 5.37
C GLY A 383 -1.69 21.63 4.51
N LEU A 384 -0.39 21.74 4.83
CA LEU A 384 0.71 21.11 4.11
C LEU A 384 1.70 20.46 5.08
N VAL A 385 2.44 19.48 4.55
CA VAL A 385 3.58 18.83 5.20
C VAL A 385 4.73 18.78 4.21
N GLN A 386 5.93 19.12 4.66
CA GLN A 386 7.15 19.05 3.88
C GLN A 386 8.13 18.09 4.56
N GLY A 387 8.60 17.11 3.79
CA GLY A 387 9.60 16.15 4.22
C GLY A 387 10.80 16.08 3.30
N GLU A 388 11.87 15.52 3.85
CA GLU A 388 13.06 15.07 3.14
C GLU A 388 13.39 13.65 3.60
N GLY A 389 14.09 12.92 2.73
CA GLY A 389 14.61 11.62 3.11
C GLY A 389 15.82 11.20 2.30
N ARG A 390 16.47 10.17 2.81
CA ARG A 390 17.65 9.53 2.23
C ARG A 390 17.40 8.04 2.21
N VAL A 391 17.86 7.38 1.16
CA VAL A 391 17.75 5.92 1.00
C VAL A 391 19.16 5.35 1.10
N TYR A 392 19.38 4.47 2.07
CA TYR A 392 20.65 3.80 2.29
C TYR A 392 20.51 2.30 2.05
N THR A 393 21.54 1.66 1.53
CA THR A 393 21.67 0.20 1.60
C THR A 393 22.10 -0.22 3.00
N ARG A 394 21.90 -1.49 3.38
CA ARG A 394 22.27 -2.01 4.71
C ARG A 394 23.75 -1.78 5.08
N ASP A 395 24.64 -1.77 4.09
CA ASP A 395 26.08 -1.50 4.25
C ASP A 395 26.43 0.00 4.36
N GLY A 396 25.43 0.90 4.33
CA GLY A 396 25.58 2.34 4.56
C GLY A 396 25.86 3.18 3.32
N ARG A 397 25.85 2.62 2.10
CA ARG A 397 25.95 3.45 0.88
C ARG A 397 24.67 4.26 0.68
N LEU A 398 24.82 5.53 0.32
CA LEU A 398 23.71 6.41 0.01
C LEU A 398 23.23 6.17 -1.43
N ALA A 399 22.07 5.55 -1.59
CA ALA A 399 21.48 5.20 -2.88
C ALA A 399 20.70 6.36 -3.51
N ALA A 400 19.94 7.10 -2.69
CA ALA A 400 19.11 8.19 -3.18
C ALA A 400 18.85 9.24 -2.08
N SER A 401 18.45 10.44 -2.49
CA SER A 401 17.89 11.46 -1.62
C SER A 401 16.63 12.04 -2.24
N TYR A 402 15.65 12.43 -1.43
CA TYR A 402 14.38 12.94 -1.92
C TYR A 402 13.77 14.01 -1.03
N THR A 403 12.86 14.78 -1.60
CA THR A 403 11.97 15.71 -0.89
C THR A 403 10.54 15.47 -1.32
N VAL A 404 9.62 15.53 -0.38
CA VAL A 404 8.19 15.33 -0.62
C VAL A 404 7.42 16.51 -0.05
N GLN A 405 6.51 17.05 -0.85
CA GLN A 405 5.48 17.97 -0.38
C GLN A 405 4.13 17.26 -0.42
N ALA A 406 3.45 17.26 0.71
CA ALA A 406 2.16 16.65 0.90
C ALA A 406 1.14 17.64 1.44
N MET A 407 -0.12 17.27 1.29
CA MET A 407 -1.27 17.96 1.84
C MET A 407 -1.83 17.14 3.00
N VAL A 408 -2.21 17.84 4.07
CA VAL A 408 -3.02 17.32 5.18
C VAL A 408 -4.03 18.40 5.52
N ARG A 409 -5.31 18.17 5.24
CA ARG A 409 -6.39 19.14 5.47
C ARG A 409 -7.60 18.46 6.08
N GLU A 410 -8.35 19.15 6.91
CA GLU A 410 -9.66 18.66 7.31
C GLU A 410 -10.62 18.67 6.11
N PHE A 411 -11.53 17.71 6.07
CA PHE A 411 -12.65 17.80 5.14
C PHE A 411 -13.63 18.87 5.63
N GLU A 412 -14.07 19.76 4.73
CA GLU A 412 -15.11 20.76 5.05
C GLU A 412 -16.48 20.11 5.31
N ARG A 413 -16.71 18.89 4.79
CA ARG A 413 -17.92 18.05 4.90
C ARG A 413 -17.54 16.57 4.76
N GLU A 414 -18.37 15.66 5.23
CA GLU A 414 -18.20 14.20 5.02
C GLU A 414 -17.85 13.87 3.55
N PRO A 415 -16.78 13.10 3.25
CA PRO A 415 -16.36 12.80 1.88
C PRO A 415 -17.46 12.22 1.00
N ALA A 416 -18.29 11.34 1.56
CA ALA A 416 -19.43 10.74 0.88
C ALA A 416 -20.50 11.76 0.42
N ALA A 417 -20.56 12.93 1.07
CA ALA A 417 -21.50 14.00 0.76
C ALA A 417 -20.93 15.06 -0.20
N MET A 418 -19.62 14.99 -0.53
CA MET A 418 -18.95 15.98 -1.37
C MET A 418 -19.11 15.72 -2.88
N GLY A 419 -19.48 14.50 -3.29
CA GLY A 419 -19.57 14.10 -4.71
C GLY A 419 -18.22 14.15 -5.44
N HIS A 420 -18.21 13.75 -6.73
CA HIS A 420 -17.02 13.90 -7.57
C HIS A 420 -16.95 15.32 -8.17
N ASP A 421 -16.07 16.20 -7.65
CA ASP A 421 -15.75 17.48 -8.28
C ASP A 421 -14.49 17.36 -9.15
N SER A 422 -14.67 17.54 -10.46
CA SER A 422 -13.59 17.44 -11.45
C SER A 422 -12.47 18.48 -11.28
N ARG A 423 -12.66 19.51 -10.45
CA ARG A 423 -11.70 20.59 -10.16
C ARG A 423 -10.88 20.37 -8.89
N THR A 424 -11.20 19.35 -8.09
CA THR A 424 -10.45 19.03 -6.86
C THR A 424 -9.26 18.11 -7.18
N ALA A 425 -8.18 18.27 -6.42
CA ALA A 425 -6.90 17.59 -6.67
C ALA A 425 -6.90 16.10 -6.24
N MET A 426 -7.96 15.63 -5.56
CA MET A 426 -8.09 14.26 -5.07
C MET A 426 -9.46 13.67 -5.35
#